data_AF-A0A4Y2IF11-F1
#
_entry.id   AF-A0A4Y2IF11-F1
#
_cell.length_a   1.000
_cell.length_b   1.000
_cell.length_c   1.000
_cell.angle_alpha   90.00
_cell.angle_beta   90.00
_cell.angle_gamma   90.00
#
_symmetry.space_group_name_H-M   'P 1'
#
loop_
_entity.id
_entity.type
_entity.pdbx_description
1 polymer ?
#
loop_
_entity_poly.entity_id
_entity_poly.type
_entity_poly.pdbx_seq_one_letter_code
_entity_poly.pdbx_strand_id
1 'polypeptide(L)'
;MKNYFDFSDYPKDHPLYSEANKKRIGYFKGELNGQPRFEVVGQRSKMYSILSNTVEKQTAKGIGRNVRQQQLKHKNYLNCLLSRKPSTVSEIRIGSEKHRIFLMQQINRALSVYDDKRYLFEDGVTSFSYGHHKIV
;
A
#
# COMPACT_ATOMS: atom_id res chain seq x y z
N MET A 1 -9.87 -2.59 -24.88
CA MET A 1 -8.80 -2.68 -23.85
C MET A 1 -7.42 -2.34 -24.40
N LYS A 2 -6.94 -2.93 -25.51
CA LYS A 2 -5.61 -2.66 -26.08
C LYS A 2 -5.31 -1.18 -26.38
N ASN A 3 -6.31 -0.36 -26.67
CA ASN A 3 -6.12 1.06 -26.97
C ASN A 3 -5.83 1.93 -25.74
N TYR A 4 -5.96 1.39 -24.53
CA TYR A 4 -5.81 2.15 -23.28
C TYR A 4 -4.77 1.57 -22.34
N PHE A 5 -4.29 0.35 -22.58
CA PHE A 5 -3.41 -0.36 -21.63
C PHE A 5 -2.04 -0.68 -22.24
N ASP A 6 -1.04 -0.60 -21.38
CA ASP A 6 0.29 -1.17 -21.59
C ASP A 6 0.33 -2.60 -21.02
N PHE A 7 0.54 -3.57 -21.92
CA PHE A 7 0.64 -4.99 -21.62
C PHE A 7 2.07 -5.52 -21.77
N SER A 8 3.07 -4.65 -21.91
CA SER A 8 4.46 -5.05 -22.18
C SER A 8 5.11 -5.85 -21.05
N ASP A 9 4.55 -5.78 -19.85
CA ASP A 9 5.09 -6.42 -18.65
C ASP A 9 4.44 -7.78 -18.33
N TYR A 10 3.47 -8.20 -19.13
CA TYR A 10 2.85 -9.51 -18.97
C TYR A 10 3.84 -10.62 -19.33
N PRO A 11 3.66 -11.86 -18.85
CA PRO A 11 4.43 -13.01 -19.31
C PRO A 11 4.37 -13.12 -20.84
N LYS A 12 5.49 -13.44 -21.49
CA LYS A 12 5.57 -13.44 -22.98
C LYS A 12 4.64 -14.47 -23.63
N ASP A 13 4.32 -15.52 -22.89
CA ASP A 13 3.38 -16.59 -23.20
C ASP A 13 1.91 -16.19 -23.02
N HIS A 14 1.63 -15.04 -22.39
CA HIS A 14 0.27 -14.59 -22.11
C HIS A 14 -0.43 -14.06 -23.37
N PRO A 15 -1.71 -14.41 -23.65
CA PRO A 15 -2.42 -14.02 -24.88
C PRO A 15 -2.60 -12.50 -25.05
N LEU A 16 -2.52 -11.74 -23.97
CA LEU A 16 -2.60 -10.28 -23.98
C LEU A 16 -1.23 -9.57 -24.06
N TYR A 17 -0.11 -10.31 -24.00
CA TYR A 17 1.22 -9.70 -24.09
C TYR A 17 1.36 -8.93 -25.41
N SER A 18 1.80 -7.68 -25.31
CA SER A 18 2.04 -6.82 -26.46
C SER A 18 2.97 -5.67 -26.08
N GLU A 19 3.97 -5.41 -26.90
CA GLU A 19 4.88 -4.27 -26.72
C GLU A 19 4.37 -2.98 -27.38
N ALA A 20 3.21 -3.01 -28.06
CA ALA A 20 2.70 -1.87 -28.84
C ALA A 20 2.54 -0.57 -28.03
N ASN A 21 2.28 -0.68 -26.71
CA ASN A 21 2.10 0.45 -25.81
C ASN A 21 3.17 0.59 -24.72
N LYS A 22 4.29 -0.12 -24.86
CA LYS A 22 5.36 -0.18 -23.87
C LYS A 22 5.83 1.22 -23.48
N LYS A 23 5.59 1.61 -22.23
CA LYS A 23 5.98 2.92 -21.65
C LYS A 23 5.43 4.14 -22.40
N ARG A 24 4.34 4.00 -23.16
CA ARG A 24 3.68 5.15 -23.79
C ARG A 24 2.91 5.97 -22.76
N ILE A 25 3.06 7.28 -22.80
CA ILE A 25 2.36 8.21 -21.90
C ILE A 25 0.85 8.13 -22.16
N GLY A 26 0.06 8.17 -21.08
CA GLY A 26 -1.41 8.13 -21.15
C GLY A 26 -2.02 6.72 -21.17
N TYR A 27 -1.20 5.67 -21.21
CA TYR A 27 -1.67 4.29 -21.15
C TYR A 27 -1.65 3.75 -19.71
N PHE A 28 -2.69 3.01 -19.34
CA PHE A 28 -2.81 2.36 -18.04
C PHE A 28 -1.94 1.10 -17.98
N LYS A 29 -1.31 0.88 -16.83
CA LYS A 29 -0.58 -0.36 -16.58
C LYS A 29 -1.24 -1.15 -15.47
N GLY A 30 -1.26 -2.47 -15.61
CA GLY A 30 -1.71 -3.36 -14.55
C GLY A 30 -0.75 -3.33 -13.36
N GLU A 31 -1.28 -3.13 -12.15
CA GLU A 31 -0.50 -3.02 -10.90
C GLU A 31 0.37 -4.26 -10.59
N LEU A 32 -0.05 -5.44 -11.05
CA LEU A 32 0.63 -6.73 -10.85
C LEU A 32 0.95 -7.47 -12.16
N ASN A 33 0.99 -6.76 -13.29
CA ASN A 33 1.46 -7.32 -14.56
C ASN A 33 0.79 -8.65 -14.98
N GLY A 34 -0.54 -8.75 -14.80
CA GLY A 34 -1.32 -9.93 -15.18
C GLY A 34 -1.42 -11.02 -14.11
N GLN A 35 -0.76 -10.88 -12.96
CA GLN A 35 -0.89 -11.84 -11.87
C GLN A 35 -2.24 -11.66 -11.13
N PRO A 36 -2.98 -12.75 -10.86
CA PRO A 36 -4.23 -12.69 -10.10
C PRO A 36 -3.99 -12.23 -8.66
N ARG A 37 -4.95 -11.45 -8.12
CA ARG A 37 -4.95 -11.00 -6.72
C ARG A 37 -5.76 -11.95 -5.88
N PHE A 38 -5.24 -12.34 -4.72
CA PHE A 38 -5.98 -13.15 -3.75
C PHE A 38 -6.54 -12.30 -2.63
N GLU A 39 -5.71 -11.42 -2.08
CA GLU A 39 -6.07 -10.66 -0.90
C GLU A 39 -5.56 -9.22 -1.00
N VAL A 40 -6.41 -8.28 -0.58
CA VAL A 40 -6.07 -6.86 -0.51
C VAL A 40 -6.52 -6.34 0.84
N VAL A 41 -5.60 -5.73 1.56
CA VAL A 41 -5.87 -5.07 2.84
C VAL A 41 -5.57 -3.59 2.70
N GLY A 42 -6.60 -2.75 2.75
CA GLY A 42 -6.49 -1.29 2.74
C GLY A 42 -6.87 -0.73 4.10
N GLN A 43 -6.01 0.10 4.68
CA GLN A 43 -6.24 0.68 6.01
C GLN A 43 -6.56 2.18 5.92
N ARG A 44 -5.71 2.93 5.21
CA ARG A 44 -5.88 4.37 4.98
C ARG A 44 -5.32 4.78 3.62
N SER A 45 -5.52 6.03 3.22
CA SER A 45 -4.90 6.57 2.01
C SER A 45 -3.39 6.30 1.96
N LYS A 46 -2.94 5.65 0.87
CA LYS A 46 -1.52 5.26 0.65
C LYS A 46 -0.96 4.33 1.75
N MET A 47 -1.83 3.51 2.34
CA MET A 47 -1.47 2.44 3.28
C MET A 47 -2.27 1.18 2.99
N TYR A 48 -1.66 0.24 2.28
CA TYR A 48 -2.31 -0.98 1.83
C TYR A 48 -1.29 -2.07 1.53
N SER A 49 -1.76 -3.31 1.51
CA SER A 49 -1.01 -4.45 1.01
C SER A 49 -1.85 -5.27 0.04
N ILE A 50 -1.20 -5.78 -1.00
CA ILE A 50 -1.78 -6.65 -2.01
C ILE A 50 -0.95 -7.94 -2.04
N LEU A 51 -1.62 -9.07 -1.90
CA LEU A 51 -1.05 -10.40 -1.98
C LEU A 51 -1.47 -11.08 -3.29
N SER A 52 -0.49 -11.52 -4.06
CA SER A 52 -0.65 -12.46 -5.18
C SER A 52 0.10 -13.76 -4.90
N ASN A 53 -0.03 -14.75 -5.79
CA ASN A 53 0.69 -16.04 -5.67
C ASN A 53 2.22 -15.88 -5.56
N THR A 54 2.76 -14.86 -6.23
CA THR A 54 4.20 -14.70 -6.43
C THR A 54 4.75 -13.42 -5.84
N VAL A 55 3.89 -12.43 -5.56
CA VAL A 55 4.29 -11.09 -5.17
C VAL A 55 3.46 -10.61 -4.00
N GLU A 56 4.17 -10.06 -3.03
CA GLU A 56 3.57 -9.29 -1.94
C GLU A 56 3.97 -7.83 -2.11
N LYS A 57 2.99 -6.97 -2.43
CA LYS A 57 3.20 -5.53 -2.57
C LYS A 57 2.70 -4.83 -1.31
N GLN A 58 3.56 -4.05 -0.66
CA GLN A 58 3.16 -3.22 0.48
C GLN A 58 3.43 -1.74 0.23
N THR A 59 2.48 -0.91 0.63
CA THR A 59 2.57 0.54 0.62
C THR A 59 2.23 1.05 2.00
N ALA A 60 3.13 1.80 2.62
CA ALA A 60 2.92 2.46 3.91
C ALA A 60 3.56 3.85 3.84
N LYS A 61 2.75 4.88 3.55
CA LYS A 61 3.23 6.27 3.52
C LYS A 61 3.81 6.65 4.88
N GLY A 62 4.97 7.32 4.84
CA GLY A 62 5.67 7.80 6.04
C GLY A 62 6.65 6.78 6.63
N ILE A 63 6.66 5.54 6.14
CA ILE A 63 7.63 4.53 6.57
C ILE A 63 8.71 4.36 5.50
N GLY A 64 9.97 4.39 5.92
CA GLY A 64 11.13 4.18 5.07
C GLY A 64 11.05 2.88 4.28
N ARG A 65 11.58 2.88 3.05
CA ARG A 65 11.52 1.73 2.14
C ARG A 65 12.14 0.47 2.78
N ASN A 66 13.30 0.62 3.42
CA ASN A 66 14.03 -0.50 4.01
C ASN A 66 13.21 -1.16 5.12
N VAL A 67 12.68 -0.35 6.07
CA VAL A 67 11.83 -0.83 7.16
C VAL A 67 10.56 -1.45 6.62
N ARG A 68 9.90 -0.83 5.63
CA ARG A 68 8.70 -1.39 5.00
C ARG A 68 8.95 -2.77 4.41
N GLN A 69 10.04 -2.97 3.66
CA GLN A 69 10.35 -4.24 3.01
C GLN A 69 10.74 -5.35 4.00
N GLN A 70 11.45 -4.98 5.07
CA GLN A 70 11.95 -5.91 6.08
C GLN A 70 10.88 -6.29 7.12
N GLN A 71 10.12 -5.31 7.61
CA GLN A 71 9.26 -5.48 8.79
C GLN A 71 7.76 -5.50 8.50
N LEU A 72 7.30 -4.90 7.39
CA LEU A 72 5.87 -4.83 7.09
C LEU A 72 5.48 -5.85 6.02
N LYS A 73 4.89 -6.97 6.46
CA LYS A 73 4.30 -8.00 5.61
C LYS A 73 2.77 -7.91 5.59
N HIS A 74 2.13 -8.56 4.62
CA HIS A 74 0.68 -8.58 4.40
C HIS A 74 -0.06 -9.02 5.68
N LYS A 75 0.47 -10.04 6.34
CA LYS A 75 -0.02 -10.51 7.65
C LYS A 75 -0.06 -9.41 8.70
N ASN A 76 0.90 -8.47 8.71
CA ASN A 76 0.87 -7.34 9.65
C ASN A 76 -0.30 -6.39 9.36
N TYR A 77 -0.64 -6.16 8.08
CA TYR A 77 -1.79 -5.34 7.69
C TYR A 77 -3.10 -6.01 8.10
N LEU A 78 -3.23 -7.31 7.83
CA LEU A 78 -4.39 -8.11 8.22
C LEU A 78 -4.55 -8.14 9.75
N ASN A 79 -3.47 -8.45 10.48
CA ASN A 79 -3.48 -8.46 11.95
C ASN A 79 -3.86 -7.09 12.52
N CYS A 80 -3.33 -6.00 11.96
CA CYS A 80 -3.68 -4.65 12.39
C CYS A 80 -5.16 -4.34 12.14
N LEU A 81 -5.72 -4.76 10.99
CA LEU A 81 -7.14 -4.62 10.67
C LEU A 81 -8.02 -5.36 11.67
N LEU A 82 -7.75 -6.64 11.90
CA LEU A 82 -8.56 -7.51 12.77
C LEU A 82 -8.43 -7.15 14.25
N SER A 83 -7.21 -6.85 14.71
CA SER A 83 -6.97 -6.51 16.12
C SER A 83 -7.30 -5.06 16.47
N ARG A 84 -7.48 -4.19 15.45
CA ARG A 84 -7.61 -2.72 15.59
C ARG A 84 -6.46 -2.07 16.37
N LYS A 85 -5.33 -2.75 16.51
CA LYS A 85 -4.16 -2.23 17.21
C LYS A 85 -3.20 -1.60 16.20
N PRO A 86 -2.91 -0.29 16.33
CA PRO A 86 -1.90 0.34 15.50
C PRO A 86 -0.52 -0.21 15.86
N SER A 87 0.37 -0.28 14.88
CA SER A 87 1.77 -0.66 15.08
C SER A 87 2.69 0.55 15.00
N THR A 88 3.88 0.40 15.57
CA THR A 88 4.97 1.38 15.51
C THR A 88 6.21 0.72 14.97
N VAL A 89 7.02 1.47 14.24
CA VAL A 89 8.35 1.04 13.80
C VAL A 89 9.38 2.08 14.20
N SER A 90 10.56 1.60 14.57
CA SER A 90 11.72 2.45 14.78
C SER A 90 12.53 2.49 13.49
N GLU A 91 12.89 3.67 13.02
CA GLU A 91 13.74 3.85 11.85
C GLU A 91 14.84 4.89 12.11
N ILE A 92 16.00 4.67 11.48
CA ILE A 92 17.12 5.61 11.52
C ILE A 92 17.12 6.37 10.20
N ARG A 93 17.22 7.69 10.29
CA ARG A 93 17.37 8.56 9.12
C ARG A 93 18.50 9.56 9.35
N ILE A 94 18.96 10.13 8.24
CA ILE A 94 19.83 11.31 8.28
C ILE A 94 18.94 12.55 8.51
N GLY A 95 19.29 13.34 9.51
CA GLY A 95 18.67 14.61 9.87
C GLY A 95 19.69 15.76 9.81
N SER A 96 19.19 16.99 9.81
CA SER A 96 20.04 18.17 9.92
C SER A 96 19.40 19.23 10.81
N GLU A 97 20.19 19.83 11.69
CA GLU A 97 19.80 20.96 12.53
C GLU A 97 20.97 21.95 12.56
N LYS A 98 20.71 23.25 12.35
CA LYS A 98 21.74 24.30 12.31
C LYS A 98 22.95 23.93 11.43
N HIS A 99 22.68 23.39 10.24
CA HIS A 99 23.67 22.90 9.27
C HIS A 99 24.60 21.77 9.77
N ARG A 100 24.29 21.14 10.91
CA ARG A 100 24.98 19.92 11.36
C ARG A 100 24.16 18.71 10.96
N ILE A 101 24.80 17.75 10.30
CA ILE A 101 24.16 16.50 9.86
C ILE A 101 24.41 15.44 10.93
N PHE A 102 23.39 14.68 11.28
CA PHE A 102 23.48 13.60 12.25
C PHE A 102 22.50 12.47 11.93
N LEU A 103 22.74 11.30 12.51
CA LEU A 103 21.79 10.20 12.51
C LEU A 103 20.76 10.44 13.61
N MET A 104 19.49 10.34 13.26
CA MET A 104 18.39 10.44 14.20
C MET A 104 17.56 9.16 14.15
N GLN A 105 17.27 8.62 15.33
CA GLN A 105 16.29 7.54 15.48
C GLN A 105 14.92 8.16 15.67
N GLN A 106 13.93 7.68 14.93
CA GLN A 106 12.54 8.11 15.05
C GLN A 106 11.64 6.90 15.23
N ILE A 107 10.62 7.05 16.08
CA ILE A 107 9.55 6.06 16.22
C ILE A 107 8.36 6.60 15.46
N ASN A 108 7.98 5.91 14.38
CA ASN A 108 6.87 6.29 13.53
C ASN A 108 5.70 5.33 13.73
N ARG A 109 4.48 5.87 13.75
CA ARG A 109 3.27 5.05 13.69
C ARG A 109 3.20 4.42 12.30
N ALA A 110 3.29 3.10 12.25
CA ALA A 110 3.30 2.33 11.01
C ALA A 110 1.86 2.04 10.59
N LEU A 111 1.35 0.85 10.90
CA LEU A 111 0.02 0.43 10.48
C LEU A 111 -1.02 1.00 11.43
N SER A 112 -2.14 1.46 10.88
CA SER A 112 -3.26 1.98 11.67
C SER A 112 -4.51 1.87 10.83
N VAL A 113 -5.53 1.27 11.43
CA VAL A 113 -6.86 1.09 10.85
C VAL A 113 -7.64 2.40 10.81
N TYR A 114 -7.33 3.33 11.71
CA TYR A 114 -7.98 4.62 11.77
C TYR A 114 -7.51 5.52 10.62
N ASP A 115 -8.44 5.85 9.73
CA ASP A 115 -8.28 6.88 8.70
C ASP A 115 -8.98 8.15 9.17
N ASP A 116 -8.25 9.26 9.16
CA ASP A 116 -8.72 10.58 9.60
C ASP A 116 -9.92 11.10 8.77
N LYS A 117 -10.29 10.41 7.68
CA LYS A 117 -11.37 10.81 6.76
C LYS A 117 -12.61 9.90 6.80
N ARG A 118 -12.53 8.73 7.43
CA ARG A 118 -13.62 7.75 7.43
C ARG A 118 -13.85 7.15 8.81
N TYR A 119 -15.11 6.98 9.15
CA TYR A 119 -15.58 6.18 10.28
C TYR A 119 -15.63 4.71 9.84
N LEU A 120 -14.90 3.82 10.54
CA LEU A 120 -14.90 2.38 10.30
C LEU A 120 -15.78 1.68 11.33
N PHE A 121 -16.67 0.81 10.87
CA PHE A 121 -17.59 0.05 11.72
C PHE A 121 -16.92 -1.15 12.40
N GLU A 122 -17.65 -1.76 13.33
CA GLU A 122 -17.19 -2.93 14.11
C GLU A 122 -16.93 -4.19 13.28
N ASP A 123 -17.45 -4.25 12.05
CA ASP A 123 -17.12 -5.31 11.09
C ASP A 123 -15.71 -5.17 10.50
N GLY A 124 -15.07 -4.00 10.64
CA GLY A 124 -13.72 -3.73 10.14
C GLY A 124 -13.63 -3.56 8.62
N VAL A 125 -14.77 -3.51 7.92
CA VAL A 125 -14.83 -3.43 6.46
C VAL A 125 -15.70 -2.26 6.01
N THR A 126 -16.88 -2.11 6.63
CA THR A 126 -17.80 -1.02 6.29
C THR A 126 -17.24 0.29 6.81
N SER A 127 -17.17 1.31 5.94
CA SER A 127 -16.75 2.66 6.35
C SER A 127 -17.50 3.76 5.61
N PHE A 128 -17.82 4.83 6.33
CA PHE A 128 -18.45 6.05 5.78
C PHE A 128 -17.60 7.27 6.06
N SER A 129 -17.75 8.32 5.26
CA SER A 129 -17.15 9.63 5.56
C SER A 129 -17.81 10.22 6.80
N TYR A 130 -17.02 10.91 7.65
CA TYR A 130 -17.57 11.60 8.82
C TYR A 130 -18.72 12.55 8.42
N GLY A 131 -19.79 12.58 9.22
CA GLY A 131 -21.02 13.33 8.94
C GLY A 131 -22.05 12.61 8.06
N HIS A 132 -21.78 11.38 7.64
CA HIS A 132 -22.75 10.56 6.92
C HIS A 132 -23.91 10.14 7.83
N HIS A 133 -25.16 10.21 7.35
CA HIS A 133 -26.40 9.94 8.14
C HIS A 133 -26.48 8.56 8.80
N LYS A 134 -25.68 7.58 8.34
CA LYS A 134 -25.59 6.22 8.94
C LYS A 134 -24.56 6.10 10.06
N ILE A 135 -23.76 7.15 10.28
CA ILE A 135 -22.90 7.28 11.45
C ILE A 135 -23.79 7.91 12.51
N VAL A 136 -24.41 7.07 13.33
CA VAL A 136 -25.29 7.48 14.43
C VAL A 136 -24.51 7.41 15.72
#